data_AF-A0A8S3RL76-F1
#
_entry.id   AF-A0A8S3RL76-F1
#
_cell.length_a   1.000
_cell.length_b   1.000
_cell.length_c   1.000
_cell.angle_alpha   90.00
_cell.angle_beta   90.00
_cell.angle_gamma   90.00
#
_symmetry.space_group_name_H-M   'P 1'
#
loop_
_entity.id
_entity.type
_entity.pdbx_description
1 polymer ?
#
loop_
_entity_poly.entity_id
_entity_poly.type
_entity_poly.pdbx_seq_one_letter_code
_entity_poly.pdbx_strand_id
1 'polypeptide(L)'
;MGSLLNNSQNITGVNQTLTFNQGQIILQPKQQDTRINTIGIWTDAFLIYISIYCTIHTSQFQELLKYMQTVRLGAKRYAGLGWKLYDEQFRLRRSQEPAGSWSVIDTELWLLYMQPAGPINGPEFNIAQKPTNNFLKCYAYNYNGTCTQQYCTYKHACLKCSGYIRLYIALIAK
;
A
#
# COMPACT_ATOMS: atom_id res chain seq x y z
N MET A 1 -21.65 2.60 -43.84
CA MET A 1 -21.36 3.77 -42.98
C MET A 1 -21.76 3.41 -41.56
N GLY A 2 -20.78 3.10 -40.71
CA GLY A 2 -21.02 2.65 -39.34
C GLY A 2 -21.37 3.80 -38.41
N SER A 3 -22.50 3.68 -37.73
CA SER A 3 -22.87 4.53 -36.60
C SER A 3 -22.62 3.72 -35.34
N LEU A 4 -21.46 3.92 -34.72
CA LEU A 4 -21.18 3.42 -33.38
C LEU A 4 -21.28 4.60 -32.41
N LEU A 5 -22.13 4.43 -31.40
CA LEU A 5 -22.26 5.24 -30.19
C LEU A 5 -23.11 6.51 -30.34
N ASN A 6 -24.44 6.34 -30.36
CA ASN A 6 -25.33 7.37 -29.85
C ASN A 6 -25.70 7.00 -28.41
N ASN A 7 -24.97 7.54 -27.44
CA ASN A 7 -25.38 7.52 -26.04
C ASN A 7 -25.31 8.95 -25.50
N SER A 8 -26.38 9.69 -25.72
CA SER A 8 -26.66 10.95 -25.06
C SER A 8 -26.92 10.69 -23.57
N GLN A 9 -25.87 10.66 -22.77
CA GLN A 9 -25.96 10.73 -21.32
C GLN A 9 -25.02 11.84 -20.84
N ASN A 10 -25.64 12.83 -20.18
CA ASN A 10 -25.01 14.03 -19.63
C ASN A 10 -23.65 13.72 -18.99
N ILE A 11 -22.60 14.31 -19.56
CA ILE A 11 -21.24 14.23 -19.03
C ILE A 11 -21.16 15.19 -17.85
N THR A 12 -21.58 14.71 -16.68
CA THR A 12 -21.33 15.37 -15.39
C THR A 12 -20.79 14.34 -14.43
N GLY A 13 -19.48 14.37 -14.17
CA GLY A 13 -18.88 13.85 -12.94
C GLY A 13 -18.39 12.40 -12.95
N VAL A 14 -17.09 12.23 -13.29
CA VAL A 14 -16.06 11.46 -12.55
C VAL A 14 -16.35 9.97 -12.18
N ASN A 15 -15.47 9.08 -12.68
CA ASN A 15 -15.25 7.66 -12.33
C ASN A 15 -16.12 6.60 -13.04
N GLN A 16 -15.89 6.35 -14.33
CA GLN A 16 -16.38 5.15 -15.04
C GLN A 16 -15.21 4.23 -15.40
N THR A 17 -15.39 2.91 -15.27
CA THR A 17 -14.42 1.89 -15.71
C THR A 17 -15.04 1.08 -16.85
N LEU A 18 -14.24 0.79 -17.88
CA LEU A 18 -14.59 -0.11 -18.97
C LEU A 18 -14.52 -1.54 -18.47
N THR A 19 -15.65 -2.25 -18.44
CA THR A 19 -15.71 -3.68 -18.12
C THR A 19 -16.17 -4.48 -19.33
N PHE A 20 -15.58 -5.66 -19.52
CA PHE A 20 -15.99 -6.58 -20.58
C PHE A 20 -16.93 -7.62 -19.98
N ASN A 21 -18.21 -7.57 -20.36
CA ASN A 21 -19.21 -8.49 -19.86
C ASN A 21 -19.94 -9.15 -21.04
N GLN A 22 -19.91 -10.48 -21.12
CA GLN A 22 -20.59 -11.27 -22.14
C GLN A 22 -20.34 -10.79 -23.59
N GLY A 23 -19.10 -10.45 -23.93
CA GLY A 23 -18.74 -10.04 -25.30
C GLY A 23 -18.97 -8.55 -25.61
N GLN A 24 -19.49 -7.77 -24.66
CA GLN A 24 -19.75 -6.35 -24.83
C GLN A 24 -18.88 -5.51 -23.87
N ILE A 25 -18.42 -4.36 -24.35
CA ILE A 25 -17.72 -3.36 -23.54
C ILE A 25 -18.78 -2.45 -22.92
N ILE A 26 -18.91 -2.49 -21.60
CA ILE A 26 -19.89 -1.72 -20.85
C ILE A 26 -19.15 -0.68 -20.00
N LEU A 27 -19.66 0.54 -19.99
CA LEU A 27 -19.25 1.58 -19.06
C LEU A 27 -19.99 1.37 -17.75
N GLN A 28 -19.28 0.94 -16.72
CA GLN A 28 -19.84 0.81 -15.37
C GLN A 28 -19.30 1.90 -14.46
N PRO A 29 -20.11 2.40 -13.50
CA PRO A 29 -19.59 3.27 -12.45
C PRO A 29 -18.46 2.54 -11.74
N LYS A 30 -17.29 3.18 -11.67
CA LYS A 30 -16.12 2.59 -11.02
C LYS A 30 -16.50 2.36 -9.56
N GLN A 31 -16.55 1.10 -9.15
CA GLN A 31 -16.71 0.75 -7.75
C GLN A 31 -15.59 1.44 -6.98
N GLN A 32 -15.93 2.14 -5.90
CA GLN A 32 -14.94 2.85 -5.09
C GLN A 32 -13.86 1.85 -4.66
N ASP A 33 -12.60 2.18 -4.93
CA ASP A 33 -11.47 1.35 -4.48
C ASP A 33 -11.58 1.21 -2.96
N THR A 34 -11.91 0.01 -2.49
CA THR A 34 -12.07 -0.30 -1.05
C THR A 34 -10.69 -0.30 -0.41
N ARG A 35 -10.21 0.89 -0.05
CA ARG A 35 -8.93 1.05 0.62
C ARG A 35 -9.03 0.47 2.03
N ILE A 36 -8.11 -0.44 2.36
CA ILE A 36 -7.95 -0.97 3.71
C ILE A 36 -7.32 0.12 4.59
N ASN A 37 -8.17 0.94 5.21
CA ASN A 37 -7.75 2.11 6.00
C ASN A 37 -8.09 1.98 7.49
N THR A 38 -8.88 0.98 7.87
CA THR A 38 -9.25 0.73 9.27
C THR A 38 -8.83 -0.68 9.66
N ILE A 39 -8.55 -0.87 10.96
CA ILE A 39 -8.19 -2.20 11.48
C ILE A 39 -9.35 -3.20 11.34
N GLY A 40 -10.61 -2.73 11.33
CA GLY A 40 -11.79 -3.56 11.08
C GLY A 40 -11.78 -4.14 9.66
N ILE A 41 -11.70 -3.27 8.64
CA ILE A 41 -11.65 -3.69 7.23
C ILE A 41 -10.45 -4.62 6.98
N TRP A 42 -9.31 -4.32 7.60
CA TRP A 42 -8.13 -5.20 7.52
C TRP A 42 -8.39 -6.56 8.16
N THR A 43 -9.05 -6.62 9.32
CA THR A 43 -9.37 -7.87 10.01
C THR A 43 -10.30 -8.73 9.16
N ASP A 44 -11.35 -8.16 8.59
CA ASP A 44 -12.28 -8.88 7.73
C ASP A 44 -11.58 -9.44 6.48
N ALA A 45 -10.76 -8.62 5.82
CA ALA A 45 -9.95 -9.05 4.68
C ALA A 45 -8.93 -10.12 5.08
N PHE A 46 -8.32 -10.01 6.26
CA PHE A 46 -7.36 -10.98 6.76
C PHE A 46 -8.02 -12.33 7.09
N LEU A 47 -9.24 -12.32 7.63
CA LEU A 47 -10.01 -13.54 7.87
C LEU A 47 -10.34 -14.30 6.58
N ILE A 48 -10.67 -13.58 5.50
CA ILE A 48 -10.85 -14.17 4.16
C ILE A 48 -9.51 -14.71 3.64
N TYR A 49 -8.42 -13.97 3.82
CA TYR A 49 -7.09 -14.44 3.42
C TYR A 49 -6.71 -15.75 4.12
N ILE A 50 -6.85 -15.84 5.45
CA ILE A 50 -6.46 -17.05 6.18
C ILE A 50 -7.37 -18.23 5.86
N SER A 51 -8.66 -18.02 5.57
CA SER A 51 -9.57 -19.11 5.23
C SER A 51 -9.17 -19.80 3.94
N ILE A 52 -8.64 -19.04 2.97
CA ILE A 52 -8.10 -19.58 1.71
C ILE A 52 -6.68 -20.12 1.94
N TYR A 53 -5.79 -19.35 2.58
CA TYR A 53 -4.39 -19.73 2.77
C TYR A 53 -4.24 -21.03 3.57
N CYS A 54 -5.07 -21.23 4.59
CA CYS A 54 -5.02 -22.44 5.43
C CYS A 54 -5.59 -23.69 4.73
N THR A 55 -6.16 -23.59 3.52
CA THR A 55 -6.50 -24.79 2.74
C THR A 55 -5.26 -25.58 2.32
N ILE A 56 -4.13 -24.88 2.15
CA ILE A 56 -2.83 -25.45 1.76
C ILE A 56 -1.89 -25.53 2.96
N HIS A 57 -1.90 -24.51 3.83
CA HIS A 57 -0.98 -24.38 4.96
C HIS A 57 -1.69 -24.51 6.31
N THR A 58 -2.39 -25.62 6.52
CA THR A 58 -3.21 -25.88 7.73
C THR A 58 -2.42 -25.75 9.04
N SER A 59 -1.15 -26.16 9.05
CA SER A 59 -0.27 -26.08 10.22
C SER A 59 0.03 -24.64 10.67
N GLN A 60 -0.15 -23.64 9.80
CA GLN A 60 0.14 -22.23 10.10
C GLN A 60 -1.06 -21.48 10.68
N PHE A 61 -2.24 -22.11 10.80
CA PHE A 61 -3.47 -21.42 11.23
C PHE A 61 -3.33 -20.73 12.59
N GLN A 62 -2.78 -21.41 13.60
CA GLN A 62 -2.58 -20.84 14.93
C GLN A 62 -1.60 -19.66 14.90
N GLU A 63 -0.54 -19.76 14.10
CA GLU A 63 0.43 -18.69 13.94
C GLU A 63 -0.16 -17.46 13.24
N LEU A 64 -1.03 -17.68 12.25
CA LEU A 64 -1.77 -16.60 11.57
C LEU A 64 -2.75 -15.89 12.50
N LEU A 65 -3.42 -16.62 13.40
CA LEU A 65 -4.24 -16.00 14.45
C LEU A 65 -3.38 -15.17 15.41
N LYS A 66 -2.19 -15.66 15.77
CA LYS A 66 -1.25 -14.90 16.60
C LYS A 66 -0.77 -13.64 15.88
N TYR A 67 -0.44 -13.73 14.60
CA TYR A 67 -0.10 -12.59 13.76
C TYR A 67 -1.23 -11.55 13.70
N MET A 68 -2.47 -12.01 13.49
CA MET A 68 -3.65 -11.14 13.49
C MET A 68 -3.79 -10.38 14.82
N GLN A 69 -3.58 -11.07 15.95
CA GLN A 69 -3.58 -10.43 17.26
C GLN A 69 -2.46 -9.40 17.40
N THR A 70 -1.25 -9.69 16.91
CA THR A 70 -0.10 -8.77 16.92
C THR A 70 -0.40 -7.47 16.17
N VAL A 71 -0.93 -7.55 14.94
CA VAL A 71 -1.27 -6.35 14.16
C VAL A 71 -2.40 -5.55 14.82
N ARG A 72 -3.45 -6.23 15.30
CA ARG A 72 -4.56 -5.59 16.02
C ARG A 72 -4.11 -4.93 17.33
N LEU A 73 -3.15 -5.54 18.04
CA LEU A 73 -2.55 -4.96 19.22
C LEU A 73 -1.77 -3.69 18.88
N GLY A 74 -1.03 -3.71 17.78
CA GLY A 74 -0.35 -2.53 17.24
C GLY A 74 -1.34 -1.40 16.96
N ALA A 75 -2.40 -1.68 16.22
CA ALA A 75 -3.47 -0.71 15.93
C ALA A 75 -4.18 -0.17 17.18
N LYS A 76 -4.29 -0.98 18.25
CA LYS A 76 -4.88 -0.54 19.53
C LYS A 76 -3.94 0.34 20.35
N ARG A 77 -2.64 0.06 20.32
CA ARG A 77 -1.62 0.72 21.17
C ARG A 77 -1.05 1.98 20.54
N TYR A 78 -0.97 2.03 19.22
CA TYR A 78 -0.28 3.07 18.48
C TYR A 78 -1.26 3.80 17.57
N ALA A 79 -1.19 5.13 17.57
CA ALA A 79 -2.03 5.97 16.73
C ALA A 79 -1.57 5.90 15.25
N GLY A 80 -2.50 6.12 14.33
CA GLY A 80 -2.20 6.19 12.89
C GLY A 80 -2.21 4.84 12.18
N LEU A 81 -1.50 4.78 11.04
CA LEU A 81 -1.48 3.63 10.13
C LEU A 81 -0.16 2.84 10.18
N GLY A 82 0.63 3.00 11.25
CA GLY A 82 1.88 2.24 11.44
C GLY A 82 1.67 0.73 11.37
N TRP A 83 0.58 0.24 11.96
CA TRP A 83 0.17 -1.16 11.90
C TRP A 83 -0.04 -1.69 10.47
N LYS A 84 -0.51 -0.84 9.56
CA LYS A 84 -0.72 -1.20 8.16
C LYS A 84 0.60 -1.35 7.42
N LEU A 85 1.52 -0.39 7.63
CA LEU A 85 2.86 -0.45 7.04
C LEU A 85 3.65 -1.65 7.56
N TYR A 86 3.55 -1.94 8.86
CA TYR A 86 4.10 -3.14 9.47
C TYR A 86 3.56 -4.40 8.75
N ASP A 87 2.25 -4.52 8.59
CA ASP A 87 1.63 -5.68 7.94
C ASP A 87 2.06 -5.86 6.47
N GLU A 88 2.12 -4.76 5.71
CA GLU A 88 2.58 -4.77 4.31
C GLU A 88 4.03 -5.27 4.21
N GLN A 89 4.93 -4.73 5.03
CA GLN A 89 6.34 -5.14 5.01
C GLN A 89 6.55 -6.55 5.56
N PHE A 90 5.83 -6.93 6.62
CA PHE A 90 5.92 -8.27 7.18
C PHE A 90 5.49 -9.31 6.14
N ARG A 91 4.34 -9.12 5.48
CA ARG A 91 3.87 -10.05 4.44
C ARG A 91 4.78 -10.07 3.21
N LEU A 92 5.43 -8.96 2.87
CA LEU A 92 6.46 -8.92 1.83
C LEU A 92 7.70 -9.73 2.21
N ARG A 93 8.17 -9.64 3.45
CA ARG A 93 9.28 -10.47 3.96
C ARG A 93 8.87 -11.96 3.96
N ARG A 94 7.64 -12.28 4.37
CA ARG A 94 7.08 -13.65 4.33
C ARG A 94 6.96 -14.23 2.93
N SER A 95 6.71 -13.42 1.90
CA SER A 95 6.67 -13.93 0.52
C SER A 95 8.06 -14.25 -0.03
N GLN A 96 9.09 -13.59 0.47
CA GLN A 96 10.50 -13.89 0.15
C GLN A 96 11.02 -15.09 0.94
N GLU A 97 10.57 -15.25 2.19
CA GLU A 97 10.93 -16.36 3.07
C GLU A 97 9.69 -17.07 3.65
N PRO A 98 9.10 -18.03 2.90
CA PRO A 98 7.89 -18.75 3.33
C PRO A 98 8.09 -19.63 4.58
N ALA A 99 9.34 -20.05 4.86
CA ALA A 99 9.68 -20.96 5.94
C ALA A 99 9.65 -20.34 7.35
N GLY A 100 9.71 -19.00 7.46
CA GLY A 100 9.60 -18.32 8.75
C GLY A 100 8.26 -18.58 9.47
N SER A 101 8.16 -18.16 10.74
CA SER A 101 6.94 -18.28 11.53
C SER A 101 6.10 -17.00 11.44
N TRP A 102 4.77 -17.13 11.35
CA TRP A 102 3.87 -15.98 11.46
C TRP A 102 3.71 -15.49 12.90
N SER A 103 4.01 -16.35 13.88
CA SER A 103 3.79 -16.07 15.31
C SER A 103 4.85 -15.15 15.92
N VAL A 104 6.01 -15.04 15.26
CA VAL A 104 7.16 -14.26 15.73
C VAL A 104 7.02 -12.81 15.27
N ILE A 105 7.15 -11.89 16.21
CA ILE A 105 7.16 -10.45 15.92
C ILE A 105 8.51 -10.12 15.28
N ASP A 106 8.46 -9.47 14.12
CA ASP A 106 9.64 -8.89 13.52
C ASP A 106 10.02 -7.62 14.28
N THR A 107 11.05 -7.70 15.12
CA THR A 107 11.42 -6.62 16.05
C THR A 107 11.88 -5.36 15.32
N GLU A 108 12.57 -5.50 14.19
CA GLU A 108 13.02 -4.37 13.37
C GLU A 108 11.83 -3.64 12.75
N LEU A 109 10.94 -4.37 12.09
CA LEU A 109 9.71 -3.78 11.51
C LEU A 109 8.82 -3.21 12.61
N TRP A 110 8.73 -3.87 13.76
CA TRP A 110 7.92 -3.41 14.89
C TRP A 110 8.44 -2.06 15.41
N LEU A 111 9.74 -1.94 15.68
CA LEU A 111 10.32 -0.68 16.15
C LEU A 111 10.22 0.44 15.10
N LEU A 112 10.32 0.10 13.82
CA LEU A 112 10.24 1.07 12.74
C LEU A 112 8.82 1.65 12.57
N TYR A 113 7.78 0.82 12.68
CA TYR A 113 6.41 1.22 12.33
C TYR A 113 5.45 1.38 13.51
N MET A 114 5.67 0.70 14.63
CA MET A 114 4.79 0.73 15.80
C MET A 114 5.29 1.75 16.84
N GLN A 115 5.29 3.02 16.45
CA GLN A 115 5.80 4.11 17.29
C GLN A 115 4.73 4.66 18.25
N PRO A 116 5.05 4.87 19.54
CA PRO A 116 4.15 5.52 20.50
C PRO A 116 3.80 6.94 20.03
N ALA A 117 2.57 7.37 20.34
CA ALA A 117 2.17 8.76 20.23
C ALA A 117 2.92 9.57 21.31
N GLY A 118 4.18 9.90 21.06
CA GLY A 118 4.97 10.79 21.91
C GLY A 118 4.53 12.25 21.73
N PRO A 119 4.87 13.14 22.69
CA PRO A 119 4.75 14.58 22.47
C PRO A 119 5.59 14.96 21.24
N ILE A 120 5.11 15.96 20.51
CA ILE A 120 5.43 16.33 19.10
C ILE A 120 6.92 16.75 18.85
N ASN A 121 7.89 16.36 19.68
CA ASN A 121 9.28 16.86 19.62
C ASN A 121 10.38 15.77 19.54
N GLY A 122 10.05 14.53 19.19
CA GLY A 122 11.07 13.55 18.77
C GLY A 122 11.53 13.82 17.33
N PRO A 123 12.66 13.26 16.85
CA PRO A 123 12.98 13.33 15.43
C PRO A 123 11.86 12.59 14.70
N GLU A 124 10.93 13.37 14.17
CA GLU A 124 9.83 12.91 13.36
C GLU A 124 10.44 12.02 12.27
N PHE A 125 10.18 10.71 12.33
CA PHE A 125 10.02 9.96 11.10
C PHE A 125 8.74 10.50 10.47
N ASN A 126 8.91 11.69 9.89
CA ASN A 126 7.98 12.43 9.09
C ASN A 126 7.62 11.52 7.91
N ILE A 127 6.62 10.66 8.10
CA ILE A 127 5.56 10.56 7.11
C ILE A 127 4.73 11.83 7.27
N ALA A 128 5.38 12.96 7.00
CA ALA A 128 4.71 14.22 6.88
C ALA A 128 3.69 14.04 5.77
N GLN A 129 2.41 14.13 6.11
CA GLN A 129 1.56 15.00 5.32
C GLN A 129 2.19 16.39 5.46
N LYS A 130 3.20 16.69 4.63
CA LYS A 130 3.80 18.01 4.58
C LYS A 130 2.70 18.98 4.15
N PRO A 131 2.72 20.23 4.66
CA PRO A 131 1.92 21.30 4.06
C PRO A 131 2.17 21.28 2.55
N THR A 132 1.08 21.29 1.80
CA THR A 132 1.05 21.22 0.33
C THR A 132 1.70 22.46 -0.28
N ASN A 133 3.02 22.57 -0.21
CA ASN A 133 3.77 23.22 -1.28
C ASN A 133 3.89 22.18 -2.38
N ASN A 134 2.88 22.20 -3.26
CA ASN A 134 2.68 21.30 -4.40
C ASN A 134 3.79 21.48 -5.45
N PHE A 135 5.04 21.14 -5.11
CA PHE A 135 6.02 20.81 -6.12
C PHE A 135 5.66 19.44 -6.67
N LEU A 136 4.99 19.44 -7.82
CA LEU A 136 4.67 18.26 -8.61
C LEU A 136 5.95 17.41 -8.81
N LYS A 137 5.83 16.08 -8.73
CA LYS A 137 6.95 15.15 -8.90
C LYS A 137 7.27 14.97 -10.38
N CYS A 138 8.56 14.86 -10.71
CA CYS A 138 9.01 14.72 -12.10
C CYS A 138 8.78 13.29 -12.59
N TYR A 139 7.88 13.11 -13.56
CA TYR A 139 7.59 11.79 -14.14
C TYR A 139 8.75 11.27 -15.00
N ALA A 140 9.42 12.13 -15.78
CA ALA A 140 10.55 11.72 -16.63
C ALA A 140 11.68 11.06 -15.80
N TYR A 141 12.05 11.67 -14.67
CA TYR A 141 12.99 11.07 -13.72
C TYR A 141 12.52 9.71 -13.18
N ASN A 142 11.22 9.57 -12.91
CA ASN A 142 10.67 8.36 -12.30
C ASN A 142 10.48 7.19 -13.26
N TYR A 143 10.24 7.47 -14.54
CA TYR A 143 10.05 6.44 -15.56
C TYR A 143 11.35 6.10 -16.29
N ASN A 144 12.20 7.10 -16.54
CA ASN A 144 13.40 6.94 -17.36
C ASN A 144 14.70 6.94 -16.51
N GLY A 145 14.59 7.05 -15.19
CA GLY A 145 15.72 7.07 -14.25
C GLY A 145 16.57 8.36 -14.29
N THR A 146 16.38 9.21 -15.29
CA THR A 146 17.10 10.47 -15.50
C THR A 146 16.15 11.54 -16.03
N CYS A 147 16.42 12.81 -15.71
CA CYS A 147 15.73 13.96 -16.30
C CYS A 147 16.73 14.78 -17.08
N THR A 148 16.42 15.10 -18.34
CA THR A 148 17.30 15.84 -19.26
C THR A 148 17.22 17.36 -19.09
N GLN A 149 16.31 17.85 -18.25
CA GLN A 149 16.15 19.28 -17.99
C GLN A 149 17.22 19.77 -17.00
N GLN A 150 18.02 20.75 -17.39
CA GLN A 150 19.06 21.35 -16.54
C GLN A 150 18.48 22.02 -15.28
N TYR A 151 17.30 22.64 -15.40
CA TYR A 151 16.58 23.27 -14.28
C TYR A 151 15.15 22.72 -14.20
N CYS A 152 15.01 21.50 -13.68
CA CYS A 152 13.69 20.90 -13.51
C CYS A 152 12.92 21.57 -12.36
N THR A 153 11.76 22.17 -12.66
CA THR A 153 10.83 22.74 -11.68
C THR A 153 10.11 21.66 -10.85
N TYR A 154 10.13 20.42 -11.35
CA TYR A 154 9.52 19.26 -10.72
C TYR A 154 10.51 18.52 -9.83
N LYS A 155 10.03 18.00 -8.69
CA LYS A 155 10.91 17.32 -7.74
C LYS A 155 11.37 15.96 -8.26
N HIS A 156 12.68 15.74 -8.32
CA HIS A 156 13.30 14.43 -8.58
C HIS A 156 13.26 13.55 -7.33
N ALA A 157 12.07 13.03 -7.02
CA ALA A 157 11.86 12.09 -5.93
C ALA A 157 11.01 10.92 -6.41
N CYS A 158 11.24 9.72 -5.85
CA CYS A 158 10.49 8.53 -6.23
C CYS A 158 8.99 8.74 -6.04
N LEU A 159 8.17 8.37 -7.02
CA LEU A 159 6.70 8.43 -6.92
C LEU A 159 6.19 7.53 -5.79
N LYS A 160 6.79 6.34 -5.64
CA LYS A 160 6.36 5.32 -4.68
C LYS A 160 6.92 5.54 -3.27
N CYS A 161 8.23 5.77 -3.14
CA CYS A 161 8.88 5.86 -1.81
C CYS A 161 9.33 7.27 -1.42
N SER A 162 9.10 8.30 -2.25
CA SER A 162 9.49 9.70 -2.01
C SER A 162 10.97 9.92 -1.63
N GLY A 163 11.85 8.94 -1.88
CA GLY A 163 13.27 8.97 -1.52
C GLY A 163 13.63 8.32 -0.18
N TYR A 164 12.67 7.77 0.57
CA TYR A 164 12.92 7.24 1.92
C TYR A 164 13.37 5.76 1.98
N ILE A 165 13.32 5.04 0.86
CA ILE A 165 13.80 3.64 0.79
C ILE A 165 14.92 3.58 -0.25
N ARG A 166 16.14 3.88 0.19
CA ARG A 166 17.39 3.62 -0.54
C ARG A 166 18.48 2.99 0.34
N LEU A 167 18.11 2.26 1.39
CA LEU A 167 19.10 1.54 2.20
C LEU A 167 19.07 0.01 2.11
N TYR A 168 18.20 -0.61 1.28
CA TYR A 168 18.20 -2.07 1.16
C TYR A 168 18.23 -2.65 -0.27
N ILE A 169 18.27 -1.84 -1.32
CA ILE A 169 18.32 -2.35 -2.71
C ILE A 169 19.71 -2.14 -3.37
N ALA A 170 20.64 -1.43 -2.72
CA ALA A 170 21.99 -1.22 -3.27
C ALA A 170 22.97 -2.40 -3.05
N LEU A 171 22.56 -3.50 -2.42
CA LEU A 171 23.42 -4.68 -2.19
C LEU A 171 23.15 -5.87 -3.13
N ILE A 172 22.24 -5.76 -4.10
CA ILE A 172 21.95 -6.86 -5.05
C ILE A 172 22.25 -6.44 -6.51
N ALA A 173 23.19 -5.52 -6.70
CA ALA A 173 23.70 -5.18 -8.03
C ALA A 173 25.21 -4.94 -8.01
N LYS A 174 25.95 -5.98 -7.61
CA LYS A 174 27.28 -6.31 -8.14
C LYS A 174 27.40 -7.81 -8.25
#